data_AF-A0A286R9R0-F1
#
_entry.id   AF-A0A286R9R0-F1
#
_cell.length_a   1.000
_cell.length_b   1.000
_cell.length_c   1.000
_cell.angle_alpha   90.00
_cell.angle_beta   90.00
_cell.angle_gamma   90.00
#
_symmetry.space_group_name_H-M   'P 1'
#
loop_
_entity.id
_entity.type
_entity.pdbx_description
1 polymer ?
#
loop_
_entity_poly.entity_id
_entity_poly.type
_entity_poly.pdbx_seq_one_letter_code
_entity_poly.pdbx_strand_id
1 'polypeptide(L)'
;MKRRVRLVWFALAAGIALIAGFAQSGCFTRTASKPREESTIKVLGLLYGQYMGQHMGKAPPSEQAFREFVQKQTAFLQQFHVENVDELFRSARDGEPYTVVYGDLSQAGQLLGAPVIAWEKKGVNGRRYVVNTLGSVKEVTDEEFAKLGRPS
;
A
#
# COMPACT_ATOMS: atom_id res chain seq x y z
N MET A 1 68.88 31.77 -50.98
CA MET A 1 68.76 32.90 -50.03
C MET A 1 67.42 32.79 -49.29
N LYS A 2 67.44 32.85 -47.94
CA LYS A 2 66.35 33.24 -47.00
C LYS A 2 65.17 32.24 -46.86
N ARG A 3 65.05 31.52 -45.72
CA ARG A 3 64.40 31.88 -44.42
C ARG A 3 62.88 32.06 -44.58
N ARG A 4 61.96 31.70 -43.67
CA ARG A 4 61.88 30.97 -42.39
C ARG A 4 60.35 30.87 -42.10
N VAL A 5 59.92 29.73 -41.55
CA VAL A 5 58.94 29.49 -40.46
C VAL A 5 57.71 30.42 -40.24
N ARG A 6 56.60 29.73 -39.90
CA ARG A 6 55.40 30.08 -39.08
C ARG A 6 54.17 30.42 -39.94
N LEU A 7 52.97 29.89 -39.70
CA LEU A 7 52.20 30.01 -38.47
C LEU A 7 50.95 29.09 -38.54
N VAL A 8 50.57 28.55 -37.39
CA VAL A 8 49.34 27.80 -37.11
C VAL A 8 48.10 28.63 -37.44
N TRP A 9 47.12 28.02 -38.12
CA TRP A 9 45.74 28.47 -38.11
C TRP A 9 44.83 27.30 -37.74
N PHE A 10 44.39 27.30 -36.48
CA PHE A 10 43.22 26.56 -36.05
C PHE A 10 42.00 27.21 -36.70
N ALA A 11 41.20 26.44 -37.43
CA ALA A 11 39.84 26.82 -37.79
C ALA A 11 38.92 25.61 -37.63
N LEU A 12 38.01 25.75 -36.66
CA LEU A 12 36.82 24.95 -36.45
C LEU A 12 35.97 24.86 -37.73
N ALA A 13 35.33 23.72 -37.99
CA ALA A 13 33.90 23.53 -37.70
C ALA A 13 33.28 22.35 -38.48
N ALA A 14 32.29 21.74 -37.82
CA ALA A 14 31.12 21.06 -38.36
C ALA A 14 31.26 19.63 -38.93
N GLY A 15 30.71 18.67 -38.18
CA GLY A 15 30.39 17.32 -38.64
C GLY A 15 29.55 16.57 -37.61
N ILE A 16 28.24 16.82 -37.60
CA ILE A 16 27.23 16.15 -36.78
C ILE A 16 26.93 14.76 -37.37
N ALA A 17 27.04 13.70 -36.56
CA ALA A 17 26.31 12.44 -36.70
C ALA A 17 26.36 11.69 -35.35
N LEU A 18 25.32 11.81 -34.51
CA LEU A 18 24.27 10.79 -34.31
C LEU A 18 24.85 9.38 -34.09
N ILE A 19 24.71 8.84 -32.86
CA ILE A 19 24.17 7.49 -32.58
C ILE A 19 24.17 7.21 -31.05
N ALA A 20 23.08 6.56 -30.65
CA ALA A 20 22.87 5.73 -29.46
C ALA A 20 22.67 6.43 -28.11
N GLY A 21 21.38 6.66 -27.83
CA GLY A 21 20.87 6.93 -26.50
C GLY A 21 21.34 5.88 -25.49
N PHE A 22 22.16 6.32 -24.55
CA PHE A 22 22.49 5.55 -23.37
C PHE A 22 21.32 5.68 -22.40
N ALA A 23 20.62 4.56 -22.27
CA ALA A 23 19.69 4.17 -21.21
C ALA A 23 19.40 5.28 -20.19
N GLN A 24 18.21 5.87 -20.31
CA GLN A 24 17.51 6.35 -19.13
C GLN A 24 17.34 5.15 -18.19
N SER A 25 18.25 5.02 -17.24
CA SER A 25 18.04 4.27 -16.01
C SER A 25 16.94 4.98 -15.22
N GLY A 26 15.72 4.88 -15.73
CA GLY A 26 14.48 5.13 -15.00
C GLY A 26 14.28 3.98 -14.03
N CYS A 27 15.16 3.88 -13.04
CA CYS A 27 14.84 3.18 -11.81
C CYS A 27 13.91 4.13 -11.03
N PHE A 28 12.67 4.23 -11.48
CA PHE A 28 11.60 4.82 -10.72
C PHE A 28 11.26 3.83 -9.61
N THR A 29 12.10 3.74 -8.58
CA THR A 29 11.67 3.24 -7.28
C THR A 29 10.62 4.23 -6.80
N ARG A 30 9.38 3.96 -7.19
CA ARG A 30 8.19 4.49 -6.54
C ARG A 30 8.27 3.93 -5.13
N THR A 31 8.97 4.64 -4.24
CA THR A 31 8.80 4.51 -2.80
C THR A 31 7.40 5.05 -2.50
N ALA A 32 6.38 4.34 -3.00
CA ALA A 32 5.02 4.50 -2.53
C ALA A 32 5.09 4.19 -1.04
N SER A 33 4.66 5.17 -0.29
CA SER A 33 5.06 5.45 1.05
C SER A 33 4.52 4.38 2.00
N LYS A 34 5.40 3.56 2.59
CA LYS A 34 5.06 2.69 3.75
C LYS A 34 4.10 3.39 4.75
N PRO A 35 4.28 4.68 5.09
CA PRO A 35 3.34 5.40 5.95
C PRO A 35 1.90 5.48 5.42
N ARG A 36 1.71 5.66 4.11
CA ARG A 36 0.38 5.76 3.48
C ARG A 36 -0.29 4.38 3.42
N GLU A 37 0.47 3.34 3.09
CA GLU A 37 -0.05 1.98 2.94
C GLU A 37 -0.49 1.41 4.29
N GLU A 38 0.34 1.59 5.32
CA GLU A 38 -0.01 1.26 6.70
C GLU A 38 -1.22 2.08 7.17
N SER A 39 -1.33 3.34 6.74
CA SER A 39 -2.48 4.18 7.09
C SER A 39 -3.81 3.68 6.52
N THR A 40 -3.83 3.16 5.28
CA THR A 40 -5.07 2.68 4.64
C THR A 40 -5.64 1.46 5.37
N ILE A 41 -4.83 0.42 5.59
CA ILE A 41 -5.30 -0.79 6.28
C ILE A 41 -5.61 -0.49 7.76
N LYS A 42 -4.90 0.44 8.40
CA LYS A 42 -5.22 0.95 9.73
C LYS A 42 -6.61 1.58 9.79
N VAL A 43 -6.92 2.47 8.84
CA VAL A 43 -8.24 3.13 8.74
C VAL A 43 -9.35 2.10 8.58
N LEU A 44 -9.13 1.06 7.77
CA LEU A 44 -10.06 -0.06 7.63
C LEU A 44 -10.33 -0.75 8.98
N GLY A 45 -9.27 -1.04 9.75
CA GLY A 45 -9.38 -1.61 11.10
C GLY A 45 -10.14 -0.72 12.10
N LEU A 46 -9.86 0.59 12.10
CA LEU A 46 -10.55 1.54 12.96
C LEU A 46 -12.04 1.64 12.65
N LEU A 47 -12.40 1.72 11.36
CA LEU A 47 -13.80 1.74 10.91
C LEU A 47 -14.52 0.44 11.27
N TYR A 48 -13.83 -0.70 11.19
CA TYR A 48 -14.39 -1.99 11.59
C TYR A 48 -14.68 -2.02 13.10
N GLY A 49 -13.72 -1.59 13.92
CA GLY A 49 -13.90 -1.45 15.37
C GLY A 49 -15.05 -0.49 15.72
N GLN A 50 -15.16 0.63 15.01
CA GLN A 50 -16.25 1.58 15.18
C GLN A 50 -17.61 0.97 14.82
N TYR A 51 -17.70 0.19 13.72
CA TYR A 51 -18.90 -0.56 13.39
C TYR A 51 -19.31 -1.46 14.55
N MET A 52 -18.38 -2.28 15.06
CA MET A 52 -18.65 -3.19 16.18
C MET A 52 -19.10 -2.43 17.42
N GLY A 53 -18.47 -1.29 17.74
CA GLY A 53 -18.86 -0.44 18.87
C GLY A 53 -20.31 0.05 18.76
N GLN A 54 -20.78 0.37 17.55
CA GLN A 54 -22.16 0.79 17.30
C GLN A 54 -23.16 -0.39 17.21
N HIS A 55 -22.67 -1.61 16.99
CA HIS A 55 -23.48 -2.81 16.81
C HIS A 55 -23.32 -3.83 17.95
N MET A 56 -23.05 -3.35 19.16
CA MET A 56 -22.95 -4.20 20.37
C MET A 56 -21.92 -5.33 20.25
N GLY A 57 -20.77 -5.03 19.66
CA GLY A 57 -19.68 -5.98 19.44
C GLY A 57 -19.89 -6.93 18.26
N LYS A 58 -20.98 -6.80 17.50
CA LYS A 58 -21.23 -7.62 16.31
C LYS A 58 -20.42 -7.10 15.13
N ALA A 59 -19.73 -8.02 14.45
CA ALA A 59 -19.06 -7.72 13.20
C ALA A 59 -20.07 -7.45 12.07
N PRO A 60 -19.68 -6.71 11.02
CA PRO A 60 -20.53 -6.49 9.86
C PRO A 60 -20.89 -7.83 9.21
N PRO A 61 -22.15 -8.06 8.81
CA PRO A 61 -22.59 -9.34 8.26
C PRO A 61 -22.05 -9.62 6.85
N SER A 62 -21.60 -8.58 6.14
CA SER A 62 -21.05 -8.69 4.78
C SER A 62 -20.20 -7.47 4.42
N GLU A 63 -19.43 -7.58 3.34
CA GLU A 63 -18.68 -6.47 2.75
C GLU A 63 -19.60 -5.30 2.37
N GLN A 64 -20.76 -5.59 1.77
CA GLN A 64 -21.72 -4.56 1.39
C GLN A 64 -22.20 -3.76 2.61
N ALA A 65 -22.62 -4.44 3.68
CA ALA A 65 -23.09 -3.78 4.89
C ALA A 65 -21.98 -2.91 5.53
N PHE A 66 -20.73 -3.39 5.48
CA PHE A 66 -19.61 -2.61 5.97
C PHE A 66 -19.29 -1.40 5.09
N ARG A 67 -19.31 -1.56 3.76
CA ARG A 67 -19.11 -0.45 2.81
C ARG A 67 -20.17 0.65 2.99
N GLU A 68 -21.44 0.26 3.13
CA GLU A 68 -22.55 1.19 3.40
C GLU A 68 -22.33 1.95 4.72
N PHE A 69 -21.78 1.29 5.74
CA PHE A 69 -21.40 1.95 6.99
C PHE A 69 -20.25 2.94 6.78
N VAL A 70 -19.18 2.53 6.09
CA VAL A 70 -17.99 3.35 5.84
C VAL A 70 -18.34 4.60 5.04
N GLN A 71 -19.20 4.48 4.02
CA GLN A 71 -19.67 5.62 3.22
C GLN A 71 -20.37 6.70 4.07
N LYS A 72 -21.01 6.31 5.19
CA LYS A 72 -21.66 7.24 6.12
C LYS A 72 -20.67 7.92 7.08
N GLN A 73 -19.42 7.48 7.14
CA GLN A 73 -18.39 8.04 8.03
C GLN A 73 -17.62 9.21 7.39
N THR A 74 -18.30 10.11 6.68
CA THR A 74 -17.66 11.17 5.88
C THR A 74 -16.65 12.01 6.67
N ALA A 75 -16.99 12.43 7.89
CA ALA A 75 -16.10 13.23 8.72
C ALA A 75 -14.81 12.47 9.10
N PHE A 76 -14.92 11.16 9.38
CA PHE A 76 -13.78 10.31 9.67
C PHE A 76 -12.91 10.12 8.43
N LEU A 77 -13.52 9.83 7.28
CA LEU A 77 -12.80 9.66 6.00
C LEU A 77 -12.00 10.92 5.63
N GLN A 78 -12.58 12.11 5.85
CA GLN A 78 -11.89 13.39 5.61
C GLN A 78 -10.65 13.57 6.51
N GLN A 79 -10.70 13.15 7.78
CA GLN A 79 -9.56 13.23 8.70
C GLN A 79 -8.36 12.40 8.24
N PHE A 80 -8.61 11.33 7.47
CA PHE A 80 -7.57 10.46 6.93
C PHE A 80 -7.28 10.72 5.45
N HIS A 81 -7.82 11.80 4.87
CA HIS A 81 -7.67 12.14 3.45
C HIS A 81 -8.10 11.00 2.51
N VAL A 82 -9.15 10.28 2.89
CA VAL A 82 -9.73 9.22 2.07
C VAL A 82 -10.80 9.83 1.19
N GLU A 83 -10.48 9.99 -0.09
CA GLU A 83 -11.39 10.55 -1.09
C GLU A 83 -12.31 9.47 -1.69
N ASN A 84 -11.82 8.24 -1.77
CA ASN A 84 -12.55 7.11 -2.35
C ASN A 84 -12.61 5.92 -1.38
N VAL A 85 -13.82 5.52 -1.01
CA VAL A 85 -14.05 4.37 -0.12
C VAL A 85 -13.50 3.08 -0.72
N ASP A 86 -13.55 2.90 -2.03
CA ASP A 86 -13.06 1.68 -2.68
C ASP A 86 -11.56 1.47 -2.49
N GLU A 87 -10.79 2.56 -2.31
CA GLU A 87 -9.35 2.48 -2.06
C GLU A 87 -9.04 1.90 -0.67
N LEU A 88 -9.96 2.01 0.30
CA LEU A 88 -9.77 1.40 1.63
C LEU A 88 -9.78 -0.12 1.60
N PHE A 89 -10.43 -0.71 0.60
CA PHE A 89 -10.60 -2.15 0.47
C PHE A 89 -9.55 -2.80 -0.44
N ARG A 90 -8.57 -2.03 -0.93
CA ARG A 90 -7.50 -2.51 -1.80
C ARG A 90 -6.13 -2.21 -1.19
N SER A 91 -5.24 -3.20 -1.23
CA SER A 91 -3.84 -2.95 -0.88
C SER A 91 -3.16 -2.15 -1.97
N ALA A 92 -2.50 -1.07 -1.57
CA ALA A 92 -1.63 -0.30 -2.44
C ALA A 92 -0.29 -1.02 -2.74
N ARG A 93 0.06 -2.06 -1.96
CA ARG A 93 1.30 -2.84 -2.12
C ARG A 93 1.18 -3.92 -3.17
N ASP A 94 0.18 -4.79 -3.04
CA ASP A 94 -0.01 -5.92 -3.96
C ASP A 94 -1.08 -5.64 -5.03
N GLY A 95 -1.80 -4.52 -4.91
CA GLY A 95 -2.86 -4.11 -5.84
C GLY A 95 -4.14 -4.93 -5.72
N GLU A 96 -4.20 -5.93 -4.85
CA GLU A 96 -5.32 -6.82 -4.66
C GLU A 96 -6.29 -6.27 -3.60
N PRO A 97 -7.57 -6.68 -3.64
CA PRO A 97 -8.47 -6.45 -2.51
C PRO A 97 -7.90 -7.06 -1.23
N TYR A 98 -8.04 -6.35 -0.10
CA TYR A 98 -7.80 -6.96 1.20
C TYR A 98 -8.78 -8.12 1.39
N THR A 99 -8.32 -9.19 2.03
CA THR A 99 -9.25 -10.20 2.55
C THR A 99 -9.76 -9.69 3.89
N VAL A 100 -11.08 -9.56 4.05
CA VAL A 100 -11.72 -9.03 5.25
C VAL A 100 -12.66 -10.08 5.82
N VAL A 101 -12.62 -10.27 7.14
CA VAL A 101 -13.51 -11.19 7.85
C VAL A 101 -14.81 -10.48 8.16
N TYR A 102 -15.94 -11.12 7.84
CA TYR A 102 -17.28 -10.63 8.12
C TYR A 102 -18.07 -11.67 8.91
N GLY A 103 -19.07 -11.24 9.67
CA GLY A 103 -19.94 -12.12 10.43
C GLY A 103 -19.26 -12.64 11.70
N ASP A 104 -18.98 -13.94 11.77
CA ASP A 104 -18.45 -14.56 12.98
C ASP A 104 -16.92 -14.40 13.08
N LEU A 105 -16.47 -13.80 14.19
CA LEU A 105 -15.06 -13.64 14.52
C LEU A 105 -14.51 -14.71 15.47
N SER A 106 -15.29 -15.73 15.83
CA SER A 106 -14.88 -16.79 16.77
C SER A 106 -13.63 -17.55 16.35
N GLN A 107 -13.36 -17.61 15.03
CA GLN A 107 -12.21 -18.27 14.44
C GLN A 107 -11.11 -17.29 14.00
N ALA A 108 -11.33 -15.98 14.17
CA ALA A 108 -10.36 -14.98 13.79
C ALA A 108 -9.13 -15.07 14.68
N GLY A 109 -7.95 -14.96 14.05
CA GLY A 109 -6.70 -14.85 14.77
C GLY A 109 -6.66 -13.63 15.67
N GLN A 110 -5.67 -13.56 16.57
CA GLN A 110 -5.49 -12.40 17.44
C GLN A 110 -4.18 -11.67 17.18
N LEU A 111 -4.25 -10.35 17.19
CA LEU A 111 -3.11 -9.46 17.19
C LEU A 111 -3.29 -8.49 18.35
N LEU A 112 -2.34 -8.49 19.29
CA LEU A 112 -2.36 -7.62 20.49
C LEU A 112 -3.67 -7.72 21.29
N GLY A 113 -4.22 -8.94 21.43
CA GLY A 113 -5.44 -9.19 22.21
C GLY A 113 -6.76 -8.82 21.53
N ALA A 114 -6.73 -8.47 20.24
CA ALA A 114 -7.92 -8.17 19.46
C ALA A 114 -8.00 -9.01 18.18
N PRO A 115 -9.20 -9.35 17.67
CA PRO A 115 -9.36 -10.13 16.45
C PRO A 115 -8.72 -9.46 15.23
N VAL A 116 -7.95 -10.23 14.46
CA VAL A 116 -7.46 -9.86 13.12
C VAL A 116 -8.64 -9.91 12.16
N ILE A 117 -8.91 -8.80 11.47
CA ILE A 117 -10.09 -8.63 10.62
C ILE A 117 -9.76 -8.44 9.15
N ALA A 118 -8.53 -8.07 8.80
CA ALA A 118 -8.14 -7.97 7.40
C ALA A 118 -6.65 -8.19 7.18
N TRP A 119 -6.32 -8.63 5.97
CA TRP A 119 -4.93 -8.85 5.53
C TRP A 119 -4.77 -8.71 4.02
N GLU A 120 -3.52 -8.49 3.60
CA GLU A 120 -3.14 -8.52 2.18
C GLU A 120 -3.24 -9.93 1.60
N LYS A 121 -3.85 -10.04 0.41
CA LYS A 121 -4.10 -11.33 -0.21
C LYS A 121 -2.80 -12.03 -0.62
N LYS A 122 -1.88 -11.29 -1.25
CA LYS A 122 -0.58 -11.79 -1.70
C LYS A 122 0.55 -11.26 -0.82
N GLY A 123 0.46 -9.99 -0.39
CA GLY A 123 1.57 -9.30 0.25
C GLY A 123 2.73 -9.03 -0.72
N VAL A 124 3.85 -8.53 -0.19
CA VAL A 124 5.04 -8.14 -0.98
C VAL A 124 6.30 -8.63 -0.26
N ASN A 125 7.22 -9.26 -1.02
CA ASN A 125 8.48 -9.82 -0.51
C ASN A 125 8.30 -10.86 0.60
N GLY A 126 7.32 -11.76 0.47
CA GLY A 126 7.04 -12.82 1.45
C GLY A 126 6.48 -12.31 2.79
N ARG A 127 5.99 -11.07 2.80
CA ARG A 127 5.40 -10.42 3.97
C ARG A 127 4.08 -9.77 3.63
N ARG A 128 3.16 -9.74 4.59
CA ARG A 128 1.84 -9.13 4.45
C ARG A 128 1.48 -8.27 5.63
N TYR A 129 0.74 -7.20 5.38
CA TYR A 129 0.06 -6.46 6.44
C TYR A 129 -1.17 -7.21 6.93
N VAL A 130 -1.33 -7.23 8.24
CA VAL A 130 -2.53 -7.67 8.95
C VAL A 130 -3.01 -6.55 9.86
N VAL A 131 -4.31 -6.44 10.08
CA VAL A 131 -4.90 -5.44 10.99
C VAL A 131 -5.96 -6.07 11.89
N ASN A 132 -6.05 -5.59 13.13
CA ASN A 132 -7.09 -5.97 14.08
C ASN A 132 -8.24 -4.94 14.18
N THR A 133 -9.27 -5.27 14.97
CA THR A 133 -10.42 -4.38 15.25
C THR A 133 -10.05 -3.06 15.94
N LEU A 134 -8.83 -2.93 16.46
CA LEU A 134 -8.33 -1.71 17.10
C LEU A 134 -7.44 -0.87 16.15
N GLY A 135 -7.32 -1.26 14.89
CA GLY A 135 -6.45 -0.59 13.91
C GLY A 135 -4.95 -0.81 14.15
N SER A 136 -4.56 -1.80 14.97
CA SER A 136 -3.15 -2.20 15.09
C SER A 136 -2.75 -2.94 13.84
N VAL A 137 -1.74 -2.43 13.13
CA VAL A 137 -1.19 -3.04 11.93
C VAL A 137 0.12 -3.74 12.28
N LYS A 138 0.31 -4.96 11.75
CA LYS A 138 1.60 -5.66 11.81
C LYS A 138 1.97 -6.16 10.42
N GLU A 139 3.21 -5.96 10.02
CA GLU A 139 3.79 -6.71 8.90
C GLU A 139 4.26 -8.07 9.42
N VAL A 140 3.76 -9.15 8.83
CA VAL A 140 4.08 -10.52 9.23
C VAL A 140 4.63 -11.31 8.07
N THR A 141 5.52 -12.27 8.34
CA THR A 141 5.93 -13.27 7.33
C THR A 141 4.79 -14.25 7.06
N ASP A 142 4.89 -15.02 5.97
CA ASP A 142 3.90 -16.07 5.67
C ASP A 142 3.85 -17.14 6.78
N GLU A 143 4.97 -17.46 7.43
CA GLU A 143 5.02 -18.38 8.55
C GLU A 143 4.37 -17.81 9.82
N GLU A 144 4.55 -16.51 10.09
CA GLU A 144 3.85 -15.83 11.18
C GLU A 144 2.35 -15.74 10.90
N PHE A 145 1.97 -15.44 9.65
CA PHE A 145 0.58 -15.36 9.24
C PHE A 145 -0.15 -16.70 9.41
N ALA A 146 0.47 -17.81 9.01
CA ALA A 146 -0.08 -19.15 9.19
C ALA A 146 -0.37 -19.49 10.66
N LYS A 147 0.37 -18.90 11.61
CA LYS A 147 0.19 -19.11 13.06
C LYS A 147 -0.93 -18.27 13.67
N LEU A 148 -1.42 -17.24 12.99
CA LEU A 148 -2.45 -16.35 13.55
C LEU A 148 -3.80 -17.04 13.72
N GLY A 149 -4.11 -18.09 12.95
CA GLY A 149 -5.44 -18.71 12.93
C GLY A 149 -6.24 -18.27 11.70
N ARG A 150 -7.14 -19.17 11.26
CA ARG A 150 -7.62 -19.35 9.88
C ARG A 150 -7.44 -18.19 8.89
N PRO A 151 -6.50 -18.35 7.94
CA PRO A 151 -6.74 -18.07 6.54
C PRO A 151 -7.37 -19.32 5.88
N SER A 152 -8.67 -19.28 5.59
CA SER A 152 -9.30 -20.14 4.59
C SER A 152 -9.81 -19.29 3.45
#